data_AF-W8TJG2-F1
#
_entry.id   AF-W8TJG2-F1
#
_cell.length_a   1.000
_cell.length_b   1.000
_cell.length_c   1.000
_cell.angle_alpha   90.00
_cell.angle_beta   90.00
_cell.angle_gamma   90.00
#
_symmetry.space_group_name_H-M   'P 1'
#
loop_
_entity.id
_entity.type
_entity.pdbx_description
1 polymer ?
#
loop_
_entity_poly.entity_id
_entity_poly.type
_entity_poly.pdbx_seq_one_letter_code
_entity_poly.pdbx_strand_id
1 'polypeptide(L)'
;MKIMQIYCNKENFKTVKFEEKLNLIVGRIKHEENFEKDSHNLGKTSLIEIIDFLLLKEIDKSHFLMNGKFNDYVFYIEILLNSGTCATIRRSVDKNTKISIKLHKDKYQNYVNDTLWDYDSLALTSKHDEENPKKILNKLLGFNVLTQYDYRQTINYFLRTQYDYADVFKLSKFRGKDIGWKPLLYELLGFKKENVITKYELEENKKAQEKKIREIEQEFSINTEEIDKINGLIQIKEDEKIETIKTIDMFDFYLKERGLNKQLIEEYEQKISELNTSVNASIRVSHLVPLC
;
A
#
# COMPACT_ATOMS: atom_id res chain seq x y z
N MET A 1 -13.32 -15.16 -26.48
CA MET A 1 -12.05 -15.54 -27.12
C MET A 1 -11.90 -17.04 -27.08
N LYS A 2 -11.58 -17.69 -28.20
CA LYS A 2 -11.17 -19.11 -28.26
C LYS A 2 -9.90 -19.23 -29.10
N ILE A 3 -8.94 -20.05 -28.69
CA ILE A 3 -7.79 -20.39 -29.55
C ILE A 3 -8.26 -21.44 -30.54
N MET A 4 -8.03 -21.22 -31.83
CA MET A 4 -8.49 -22.10 -32.91
C MET A 4 -7.37 -23.01 -33.40
N GLN A 5 -6.20 -22.45 -33.67
CA GLN A 5 -5.03 -23.23 -34.06
C GLN A 5 -3.72 -22.50 -33.80
N ILE A 6 -2.65 -23.28 -33.71
CA ILE A 6 -1.26 -22.83 -33.66
C ILE A 6 -0.48 -23.55 -34.74
N TYR A 7 0.28 -22.81 -35.53
CA TYR A 7 1.10 -23.37 -36.60
C TYR A 7 2.41 -22.59 -36.76
N CYS A 8 3.30 -23.09 -37.61
CA CYS A 8 4.64 -22.57 -37.81
C CYS A 8 5.02 -22.66 -39.29
N ASN A 9 6.01 -21.86 -39.70
CA ASN A 9 6.63 -21.94 -41.03
C ASN A 9 7.51 -23.20 -41.23
N LYS A 10 7.84 -23.94 -40.17
CA LYS A 10 8.68 -25.14 -40.23
C LYS A 10 7.84 -26.42 -40.16
N GLU A 11 8.11 -27.37 -41.06
CA GLU A 11 7.36 -28.64 -41.16
C GLU A 11 7.49 -29.54 -39.93
N ASN A 12 8.59 -29.42 -39.19
CA ASN A 12 8.82 -30.19 -37.98
C ASN A 12 7.94 -29.76 -36.79
N PHE A 13 7.24 -28.64 -36.91
CA PHE A 13 6.20 -28.24 -35.96
C PHE A 13 4.82 -28.61 -36.53
N LYS A 14 4.21 -29.63 -35.94
CA LYS A 14 2.86 -30.05 -36.34
C LYS A 14 1.85 -28.96 -35.96
N THR A 15 0.98 -28.59 -36.90
CA THR A 15 -0.15 -27.70 -36.63
C THR A 15 -1.05 -28.29 -35.55
N VAL A 16 -1.31 -27.51 -34.51
CA VAL A 16 -2.19 -27.86 -33.40
C VAL A 16 -3.52 -27.18 -33.65
N LYS A 17 -4.58 -27.97 -33.89
CA LYS A 17 -5.95 -27.47 -33.99
C LYS A 17 -6.68 -27.73 -32.68
N PHE A 18 -7.45 -26.74 -32.23
CA PHE A 18 -8.24 -26.81 -31.01
C PHE A 18 -9.73 -26.90 -31.37
N GLU A 19 -10.43 -27.73 -30.62
CA GLU A 19 -11.88 -27.85 -30.61
C GLU A 19 -12.49 -26.92 -29.56
N GLU A 20 -13.79 -26.61 -29.67
CA GLU A 20 -14.40 -25.55 -28.86
C GLU A 20 -14.53 -25.84 -27.36
N LYS A 21 -14.38 -27.10 -26.94
CA LYS A 21 -14.60 -27.55 -25.57
C LYS A 21 -13.28 -27.96 -24.92
N LEU A 22 -13.13 -29.25 -24.64
CA LEU A 22 -11.98 -29.81 -23.97
C LEU A 22 -10.97 -30.30 -25.01
N ASN A 23 -9.75 -29.80 -24.91
CA ASN A 23 -8.60 -30.28 -25.66
C ASN A 23 -7.61 -30.92 -24.69
N LEU A 24 -7.24 -32.17 -24.93
CA LEU A 24 -6.28 -32.89 -24.10
C LEU A 24 -4.95 -33.02 -24.83
N ILE A 25 -3.89 -32.46 -24.26
CA ILE A 25 -2.53 -32.56 -24.80
C ILE A 25 -1.79 -33.66 -24.03
N VAL A 26 -1.54 -34.79 -24.69
CA VAL A 26 -0.85 -35.95 -24.11
C VAL A 26 0.51 -36.11 -24.74
N GLY A 27 1.56 -36.16 -23.91
CA GLY A 27 2.89 -36.57 -24.35
C GLY A 27 2.97 -38.09 -24.41
N ARG A 28 3.37 -38.65 -25.54
CA ARG A 28 3.59 -40.10 -25.70
C ARG A 28 5.03 -40.37 -26.13
N ILE A 29 5.72 -41.24 -25.39
CA ILE A 29 7.01 -41.80 -25.80
C ILE A 29 6.71 -42.88 -26.85
N LYS A 30 7.31 -42.74 -28.04
CA LYS A 30 7.11 -43.68 -29.17
C LYS A 30 8.25 -44.66 -29.36
N HIS A 31 9.42 -44.38 -28.80
CA HIS A 31 10.62 -45.18 -28.98
C HIS A 31 10.95 -45.93 -27.69
N GLU A 32 11.08 -47.25 -27.78
CA GLU A 32 11.30 -48.14 -26.64
C GLU A 32 12.56 -47.77 -25.84
N GLU A 33 13.60 -47.32 -26.53
CA GLU A 33 14.88 -46.86 -25.98
C GLU A 33 14.78 -45.65 -25.03
N ASN A 34 13.64 -44.95 -25.00
CA ASN A 34 13.43 -43.78 -24.15
C ASN A 34 12.37 -44.01 -23.06
N PHE A 35 11.91 -45.25 -22.83
CA PHE A 35 10.94 -45.54 -21.78
C PHE A 35 11.47 -45.26 -20.36
N GLU A 36 12.77 -45.36 -20.15
CA GLU A 36 13.41 -45.01 -18.86
C GLU A 36 13.66 -43.50 -18.69
N LYS A 37 13.46 -42.68 -19.75
CA LYS A 37 13.55 -41.22 -19.63
C LYS A 37 12.21 -40.66 -19.19
N ASP A 38 12.23 -39.86 -18.14
CA ASP A 38 11.05 -39.20 -17.58
C ASP A 38 10.18 -38.55 -18.67
N SER A 39 8.92 -39.00 -18.75
CA SER A 39 7.87 -38.50 -19.66
C SER A 39 7.46 -37.02 -19.43
N HIS A 40 8.12 -36.36 -18.48
CA HIS A 40 7.89 -34.98 -18.09
C HIS A 40 8.37 -33.96 -19.16
N ASN A 41 9.32 -34.33 -20.03
CA ASN A 41 9.97 -33.41 -20.99
C ASN A 41 9.50 -33.55 -22.46
N LEU A 42 8.25 -33.97 -22.68
CA LEU A 42 7.68 -34.19 -24.03
C LEU A 42 7.12 -32.93 -24.70
N GLY A 43 7.55 -31.73 -24.29
CA GLY A 43 7.14 -30.46 -24.91
C GLY A 43 5.75 -29.93 -24.51
N LYS A 44 5.08 -30.54 -23.53
CA LYS A 44 3.77 -30.10 -22.99
C LYS A 44 3.83 -28.63 -22.51
N THR A 45 4.80 -28.33 -21.65
CA THR A 45 5.03 -26.97 -21.14
C THR A 45 5.46 -26.02 -22.24
N SER A 46 6.25 -26.49 -23.21
CA SER A 46 6.68 -25.68 -24.35
C SER A 46 5.50 -25.15 -25.18
N LEU A 47 4.43 -25.94 -25.35
CA LEU A 47 3.24 -25.46 -26.06
C LEU A 47 2.54 -24.33 -25.30
N ILE A 48 2.46 -24.41 -23.96
CA ILE A 48 1.92 -23.33 -23.11
C ILE A 48 2.76 -22.06 -23.27
N GLU A 49 4.09 -22.18 -23.25
CA GLU A 49 4.99 -21.04 -23.45
C GLU A 49 4.88 -20.46 -24.88
N ILE A 50 4.63 -21.28 -25.90
CA ILE A 50 4.35 -20.80 -27.27
C ILE A 50 3.03 -20.03 -27.33
N ILE A 51 1.97 -20.54 -26.69
CA ILE A 51 0.69 -19.81 -26.59
C ILE A 51 0.93 -18.46 -25.91
N ASP A 52 1.67 -18.45 -24.80
CA ASP A 52 1.95 -17.25 -24.04
C ASP A 52 2.76 -16.22 -24.85
N PHE A 53 3.78 -16.71 -25.56
CA PHE A 53 4.55 -15.96 -26.55
C PHE A 53 3.66 -15.38 -27.64
N LEU A 54 2.79 -16.17 -28.26
CA LEU A 54 1.91 -15.69 -29.32
C LEU A 54 0.84 -14.70 -28.81
N LEU A 55 0.45 -14.81 -27.54
CA LEU A 55 -0.39 -13.85 -26.82
C LEU A 55 0.42 -12.68 -26.22
N LEU A 56 1.49 -12.30 -26.93
CA LEU A 56 2.29 -11.09 -26.75
C LEU A 56 3.09 -11.00 -25.44
N LYS A 57 3.54 -12.14 -24.91
CA LYS A 57 4.51 -12.17 -23.80
C LYS A 57 5.86 -11.61 -24.25
N GLU A 58 6.44 -10.73 -23.44
CA GLU A 58 7.87 -10.40 -23.57
C GLU A 58 8.71 -11.58 -23.09
N ILE A 59 9.71 -11.96 -23.88
CA ILE A 59 10.58 -13.08 -23.59
C ILE A 59 12.00 -12.59 -23.41
N ASP A 60 12.71 -13.15 -22.43
CA ASP A 60 14.10 -12.83 -22.14
C ASP A 60 15.03 -13.92 -22.69
N LYS A 61 16.35 -13.75 -22.46
CA LYS A 61 17.38 -14.69 -22.92
C LYS A 61 17.27 -16.09 -22.30
N SER A 62 16.56 -16.24 -21.17
CA SER A 62 16.38 -17.53 -20.50
C SER A 62 15.22 -18.34 -21.11
N HIS A 63 14.36 -17.68 -21.89
CA HIS A 63 13.24 -18.35 -22.55
C HIS A 63 13.73 -19.41 -23.54
N PHE A 64 13.06 -20.57 -23.59
CA PHE A 64 13.54 -21.73 -24.36
C PHE A 64 13.67 -21.46 -25.88
N LEU A 65 12.88 -20.51 -26.42
CA LEU A 65 12.98 -20.07 -27.81
C LEU A 65 14.29 -19.31 -28.12
N MET A 66 14.97 -18.79 -27.11
CA MET A 66 16.23 -18.02 -27.26
C MET A 66 17.49 -18.90 -27.29
N ASN A 67 17.35 -20.23 -27.33
CA ASN A 67 18.48 -21.18 -27.34
C ASN A 67 19.18 -21.32 -28.70
N GLY A 68 18.88 -20.46 -29.68
CA GLY A 68 19.46 -20.47 -31.04
C GLY A 68 18.82 -21.45 -32.03
N LYS A 69 18.24 -22.56 -31.56
CA LYS A 69 17.64 -23.59 -32.43
C LYS A 69 16.35 -23.12 -33.12
N PHE A 70 15.72 -22.09 -32.58
CA PHE A 70 14.42 -21.59 -33.03
C PHE A 70 14.50 -20.27 -33.80
N ASN A 71 15.69 -19.72 -34.09
CA ASN A 71 15.84 -18.37 -34.67
C ASN A 71 14.96 -18.17 -35.92
N ASP A 72 14.98 -19.13 -36.84
CA ASP A 72 14.23 -19.06 -38.11
C ASP A 72 12.74 -19.45 -38.00
N TYR A 73 12.24 -19.67 -36.78
CA TYR A 73 10.86 -20.07 -36.57
C TYR A 73 9.97 -18.83 -36.54
N VAL A 74 8.85 -18.93 -37.25
CA VAL A 74 7.76 -17.97 -37.24
C VAL A 74 6.52 -18.72 -36.84
N PHE A 75 5.99 -18.37 -35.67
CA PHE A 75 4.81 -18.98 -35.11
C PHE A 75 3.58 -18.13 -35.38
N TYR A 76 2.44 -18.80 -35.44
CA TYR A 76 1.14 -18.21 -35.71
C TYR A 76 0.12 -18.76 -34.72
N ILE A 77 -0.72 -17.89 -34.16
CA ILE A 77 -1.91 -18.29 -33.41
C ILE A 77 -3.14 -17.68 -34.07
N GLU A 78 -4.15 -18.48 -34.31
CA GLU A 78 -5.47 -18.02 -34.73
C GLU A 78 -6.41 -18.03 -33.53
N ILE A 79 -7.10 -16.91 -33.31
CA ILE A 79 -8.06 -16.73 -32.24
C ILE A 79 -9.42 -16.34 -32.82
N LEU A 80 -10.48 -16.97 -32.32
CA LEU A 80 -11.85 -16.58 -32.56
C LEU A 80 -12.23 -15.46 -31.59
N LEU A 81 -12.59 -14.32 -32.14
CA LEU A 81 -13.01 -13.12 -31.41
C LEU A 81 -14.48 -13.22 -30.99
N ASN A 82 -14.88 -12.39 -30.02
CA ASN A 82 -16.26 -12.34 -29.54
C ASN A 82 -17.25 -11.85 -30.62
N SER A 83 -16.75 -11.11 -31.61
CA SER A 83 -17.51 -10.70 -32.80
C SER A 83 -17.86 -11.84 -33.75
N GLY A 84 -17.28 -13.04 -33.57
CA GLY A 84 -17.41 -14.18 -34.48
C GLY A 84 -16.41 -14.19 -35.64
N THR A 85 -15.63 -13.13 -35.82
CA THR A 85 -14.49 -13.09 -36.75
C THR A 85 -13.23 -13.67 -36.09
N CYS A 86 -12.19 -13.91 -36.89
CA CYS A 86 -10.92 -14.41 -36.43
C CYS A 86 -9.82 -13.35 -36.52
N ALA A 87 -8.82 -13.48 -35.65
CA ALA A 87 -7.56 -12.78 -35.77
C ALA A 87 -6.41 -13.79 -35.74
N THR A 88 -5.48 -13.65 -36.68
CA THR A 88 -4.22 -14.40 -36.67
C THR A 88 -3.09 -13.49 -36.25
N ILE A 89 -2.30 -13.91 -35.27
CA ILE A 89 -1.10 -13.20 -34.82
C ILE A 89 0.12 -13.96 -35.33
N ARG A 90 1.01 -13.26 -36.03
CA ARG A 90 2.31 -13.78 -36.49
C ARG A 90 3.42 -13.21 -35.62
N ARG A 91 4.32 -14.09 -35.19
CA ARG A 91 5.49 -13.70 -34.40
C ARG A 91 6.71 -14.55 -34.74
N SER A 92 7.77 -13.90 -35.20
CA SER A 92 9.08 -14.51 -35.44
C SER A 92 9.88 -14.62 -34.14
N VAL A 93 10.73 -15.64 -34.01
CA VAL A 93 11.67 -15.76 -32.88
C VAL A 93 12.85 -14.79 -33.02
N ASP A 94 13.44 -14.71 -34.21
CA ASP A 94 14.53 -13.75 -34.52
C ASP A 94 14.09 -12.30 -34.26
N LYS A 95 12.91 -11.92 -34.80
CA LYS A 95 12.30 -10.59 -34.57
C LYS A 95 11.17 -10.66 -33.56
N ASN A 96 11.44 -11.20 -32.37
CA ASN A 96 10.42 -11.44 -31.34
C ASN A 96 9.68 -10.19 -30.83
N THR A 97 10.19 -8.98 -31.04
CA THR A 97 9.50 -7.73 -30.67
C THR A 97 8.65 -7.16 -31.79
N LYS A 98 8.61 -7.81 -32.96
CA LYS A 98 7.82 -7.40 -34.13
C LYS A 98 6.61 -8.31 -34.30
N ILE A 99 5.44 -7.71 -34.25
CA ILE A 99 4.15 -8.40 -34.23
C ILE A 99 3.36 -8.02 -35.46
N SER A 100 2.77 -9.02 -36.13
CA SER A 100 1.77 -8.77 -37.17
C SER A 100 0.45 -9.41 -36.79
N ILE A 101 -0.67 -8.75 -37.11
CA ILE A 101 -2.03 -9.21 -36.84
C ILE A 101 -2.83 -9.12 -38.13
N LYS A 102 -3.55 -10.19 -38.46
CA LYS A 102 -4.45 -10.26 -39.61
C LYS A 102 -5.87 -10.58 -39.17
N LEU A 103 -6.84 -9.83 -39.65
CA LEU A 103 -8.27 -10.04 -39.40
C LEU A 103 -8.89 -10.77 -40.58
N HIS A 104 -9.74 -11.75 -40.28
CA HIS A 104 -10.37 -12.55 -41.32
C HIS A 104 -11.65 -13.22 -40.79
N LYS A 105 -12.46 -13.79 -41.69
CA LYS A 105 -13.78 -14.36 -41.33
C LYS A 105 -13.74 -15.88 -41.17
N ASP A 106 -13.01 -16.55 -42.05
CA ASP A 106 -13.01 -18.00 -42.11
C ASP A 106 -12.12 -18.61 -41.01
N LYS A 107 -12.48 -19.77 -40.48
CA LYS A 107 -11.67 -20.44 -39.44
C LYS A 107 -10.56 -21.28 -40.09
N TYR A 108 -9.54 -21.61 -39.30
CA TYR A 108 -8.46 -22.53 -39.65
C TYR A 108 -7.62 -22.10 -40.88
N GLN A 109 -7.37 -20.80 -41.02
CA GLN A 109 -6.62 -20.23 -42.14
C GLN A 109 -5.10 -20.34 -41.94
N ASN A 110 -4.36 -20.59 -43.02
CA ASN A 110 -2.90 -20.66 -42.98
C ASN A 110 -2.28 -19.48 -43.75
N TYR A 111 -1.61 -18.60 -43.01
CA TYR A 111 -0.98 -17.38 -43.53
C TYR A 111 0.55 -17.42 -43.55
N VAL A 112 1.18 -18.61 -43.59
CA VAL A 112 2.65 -18.72 -43.63
C VAL A 112 3.26 -17.97 -44.83
N ASN A 113 2.62 -18.05 -46.00
CA ASN A 113 3.10 -17.44 -47.25
C ASN A 113 2.48 -16.06 -47.52
N ASP A 114 1.71 -15.52 -46.57
CA ASP A 114 0.97 -14.28 -46.78
C ASP A 114 1.83 -13.04 -46.46
N THR A 115 1.76 -12.07 -47.35
CA THR A 115 2.49 -10.80 -47.25
C THR A 115 1.60 -9.64 -46.80
N LEU A 116 0.28 -9.76 -46.91
CA LEU A 116 -0.66 -8.69 -46.58
C LEU A 116 -1.22 -8.88 -45.18
N TRP A 117 -0.92 -7.94 -44.29
CA TRP A 117 -1.33 -7.93 -42.88
C TRP A 117 -2.02 -6.62 -42.55
N ASP A 118 -3.15 -6.66 -41.84
CA ASP A 118 -3.89 -5.46 -41.41
C ASP A 118 -3.05 -4.60 -40.47
N TYR A 119 -2.27 -5.27 -39.60
CA TYR A 119 -1.25 -4.67 -38.78
C TYR A 119 0.06 -5.40 -39.03
N ASP A 120 1.07 -4.70 -39.55
CA ASP A 120 2.35 -5.32 -39.88
C ASP A 120 3.52 -4.75 -39.09
N SER A 121 4.40 -5.63 -38.61
CA SER A 121 5.68 -5.30 -38.00
C SER A 121 5.61 -4.25 -36.88
N LEU A 122 4.52 -4.30 -36.09
CA LEU A 122 4.31 -3.43 -34.94
C LEU A 122 5.32 -3.72 -33.84
N ALA A 123 5.81 -2.68 -33.18
CA ALA A 123 6.67 -2.83 -32.01
C ALA A 123 5.85 -3.28 -30.79
N LEU A 124 6.26 -4.39 -30.17
CA LEU A 124 5.57 -5.02 -29.04
C LEU A 124 5.26 -4.07 -27.87
N THR A 125 6.11 -3.07 -27.66
CA THR A 125 6.05 -2.08 -26.56
C THR A 125 5.95 -0.64 -27.08
N SER A 126 5.24 -0.41 -28.19
CA SER A 126 4.97 0.96 -28.66
C SER A 126 4.25 1.79 -27.60
N LYS A 127 4.61 3.07 -27.49
CA LYS A 127 3.96 4.03 -26.59
C LYS A 127 2.63 4.54 -27.14
N HIS A 128 2.42 4.42 -28.45
CA HIS A 128 1.19 4.84 -29.10
C HIS A 128 0.17 3.70 -29.09
N ASP A 129 -1.01 3.94 -28.52
CA ASP A 129 -2.05 2.93 -28.33
C ASP A 129 -2.54 2.31 -29.66
N GLU A 130 -2.47 3.06 -30.76
CA GLU A 130 -2.87 2.61 -32.10
C GLU A 130 -1.85 1.67 -32.75
N GLU A 131 -0.60 1.70 -32.27
CA GLU A 131 0.51 0.88 -32.77
C GLU A 131 0.95 -0.18 -31.76
N ASN A 132 0.41 -0.15 -30.54
CA ASN A 132 0.74 -1.12 -29.51
C ASN A 132 -0.10 -2.38 -29.72
N PRO A 133 0.51 -3.52 -30.11
CA PRO A 133 -0.23 -4.72 -30.44
C PRO A 133 -0.99 -5.30 -29.23
N LYS A 134 -0.54 -5.04 -27.99
CA LYS A 134 -1.28 -5.46 -26.78
C LYS A 134 -2.59 -4.68 -26.64
N LYS A 135 -2.58 -3.38 -26.92
CA LYS A 135 -3.78 -2.53 -26.88
C LYS A 135 -4.73 -2.85 -28.04
N ILE A 136 -4.19 -3.03 -29.24
CA ILE A 136 -4.97 -3.46 -30.41
C ILE A 136 -5.65 -4.79 -30.13
N LEU A 137 -4.88 -5.79 -29.66
CA LEU A 137 -5.44 -7.09 -29.32
C LEU A 137 -6.47 -7.00 -28.19
N ASN A 138 -6.24 -6.19 -27.16
CA ASN A 138 -7.23 -5.97 -26.09
C ASN A 138 -8.57 -5.44 -26.62
N LYS A 139 -8.52 -4.49 -27.57
CA LYS A 139 -9.70 -3.96 -28.27
C LYS A 139 -10.38 -5.03 -29.12
N LEU A 140 -9.62 -5.78 -29.93
CA LEU A 140 -10.15 -6.85 -30.79
C LEU A 140 -10.81 -7.98 -30.00
N LEU A 141 -10.24 -8.33 -28.84
CA LEU A 141 -10.82 -9.31 -27.94
C LEU A 141 -12.12 -8.82 -27.30
N GLY A 142 -12.37 -7.51 -27.30
CA GLY A 142 -13.48 -6.90 -26.57
C GLY A 142 -13.37 -7.18 -25.07
N PHE A 143 -12.16 -7.12 -24.51
CA PHE A 143 -11.92 -7.42 -23.10
C PHE A 143 -12.47 -6.29 -22.21
N ASN A 144 -13.74 -6.40 -21.84
CA ASN A 144 -14.50 -5.39 -21.08
C ASN A 144 -14.78 -5.78 -19.62
N VAL A 145 -14.31 -6.96 -19.19
CA VAL A 145 -14.51 -7.46 -17.83
C VAL A 145 -13.80 -6.59 -16.79
N LEU A 146 -12.62 -6.07 -17.16
CA LEU A 146 -11.79 -5.22 -16.30
C LEU A 146 -11.35 -3.99 -17.11
N THR A 147 -12.07 -2.88 -16.96
CA THR A 147 -11.88 -1.69 -17.81
C THR A 147 -10.54 -0.99 -17.60
N GLN A 148 -9.93 -1.17 -16.43
CA GLN A 148 -8.66 -0.54 -16.05
C GLN A 148 -7.44 -1.44 -16.31
N TYR A 149 -7.65 -2.67 -16.78
CA TYR A 149 -6.60 -3.67 -16.94
C TYR A 149 -6.64 -4.32 -18.32
N ASP A 150 -5.47 -4.50 -18.92
CA ASP A 150 -5.36 -5.21 -20.19
C ASP A 150 -5.45 -6.73 -19.98
N TYR A 151 -5.90 -7.46 -21.00
CA TYR A 151 -5.98 -8.93 -20.99
C TYR A 151 -4.64 -9.58 -20.57
N ARG A 152 -3.50 -8.95 -20.90
CA ARG A 152 -2.16 -9.46 -20.59
C ARG A 152 -1.88 -9.47 -19.07
N GLN A 153 -2.53 -8.60 -18.30
CA GLN A 153 -2.41 -8.59 -16.84
C GLN A 153 -3.16 -9.77 -16.22
N THR A 154 -4.22 -10.25 -16.88
CA THR A 154 -5.11 -11.31 -16.36
C THR A 154 -4.88 -12.68 -16.98
N ILE A 155 -4.21 -12.75 -18.15
CA ILE A 155 -4.03 -13.98 -18.94
C ILE A 155 -3.48 -15.16 -18.14
N ASN A 156 -2.55 -14.92 -17.22
CA ASN A 156 -1.94 -15.96 -16.38
C ASN A 156 -2.93 -16.64 -15.41
N TYR A 157 -4.10 -16.05 -15.15
CA TYR A 157 -5.16 -16.74 -14.41
C TYR A 157 -5.84 -17.83 -15.27
N PHE A 158 -5.82 -17.66 -16.61
CA PHE A 158 -6.40 -18.57 -17.60
C PHE A 158 -5.36 -19.51 -18.23
N LEU A 159 -4.10 -19.07 -18.32
CA LEU A 159 -2.97 -19.84 -18.82
C LEU A 159 -2.02 -20.14 -17.65
N ARG A 160 -2.23 -21.29 -17.00
CA ARG A 160 -1.48 -21.71 -15.81
C ARG A 160 -0.45 -22.77 -16.12
N THR A 161 0.77 -22.57 -15.62
CA THR A 161 1.80 -23.61 -15.58
C THR A 161 1.61 -24.51 -14.36
N GLN A 162 2.34 -25.61 -14.28
CA GLN A 162 2.30 -26.51 -13.12
C GLN A 162 2.65 -25.79 -11.81
N TYR A 163 3.56 -24.82 -11.85
CA TYR A 163 3.96 -24.05 -10.67
C TYR A 163 2.88 -23.07 -10.20
N ASP A 164 2.02 -22.58 -11.09
CA ASP A 164 0.94 -21.63 -10.75
C ASP A 164 -0.25 -22.29 -10.02
N TYR A 165 -0.21 -23.61 -9.82
CA TYR A 165 -1.16 -24.33 -8.97
C TYR A 165 -0.71 -24.43 -7.51
N ALA A 166 0.55 -24.09 -7.19
CA ALA A 166 1.03 -24.05 -5.80
C ALA A 166 0.34 -22.95 -4.99
N ASP A 167 0.09 -21.79 -5.61
CA ASP A 167 -0.73 -20.71 -5.07
C ASP A 167 -1.75 -20.27 -6.12
N VAL A 168 -3.02 -20.57 -5.85
CA VAL A 168 -4.12 -20.35 -6.80
C VAL A 168 -4.30 -18.87 -7.12
N PHE A 169 -4.02 -17.98 -6.17
CA PHE A 169 -4.33 -16.56 -6.29
C PHE A 169 -3.10 -15.70 -6.55
N LYS A 170 -1.96 -16.04 -5.94
CA LYS A 170 -0.70 -15.31 -6.12
C LYS A 170 0.11 -15.96 -7.24
N LEU A 171 -0.08 -15.45 -8.45
CA LEU A 171 0.69 -15.87 -9.61
C LEU A 171 2.18 -15.53 -9.45
N SER A 172 3.04 -16.41 -9.96
CA SER A 172 4.50 -16.31 -9.91
C SER A 172 5.09 -14.99 -10.43
N LYS A 173 4.37 -14.29 -11.33
CA LYS A 173 4.74 -12.97 -11.87
C LYS A 173 4.56 -11.81 -10.89
N PHE A 174 3.71 -11.96 -9.87
CA PHE A 174 3.48 -10.93 -8.86
C PHE A 174 4.51 -11.03 -7.74
N ARG A 175 5.77 -10.75 -8.10
CA ARG A 175 6.87 -10.57 -7.15
C ARG A 175 6.86 -9.12 -6.67
N GLY A 176 6.18 -8.85 -5.55
CA GLY A 176 6.06 -7.50 -5.03
C GLY A 176 5.06 -7.38 -3.89
N LYS A 177 4.76 -6.13 -3.52
CA LYS A 177 3.76 -5.81 -2.50
C LYS A 177 2.38 -6.27 -2.95
N ASP A 178 1.57 -6.70 -1.99
CA ASP A 178 0.22 -7.21 -2.23
C ASP A 178 -0.71 -6.21 -2.95
N ILE A 179 -0.49 -4.91 -2.75
CA ILE A 179 -1.20 -3.83 -3.44
C ILE A 179 -1.07 -3.92 -4.97
N GLY A 180 0.01 -4.51 -5.49
CA GLY A 180 0.25 -4.60 -6.93
C GLY A 180 -0.61 -5.63 -7.66
N TRP A 181 -1.25 -6.55 -6.94
CA TRP A 181 -1.98 -7.66 -7.57
C TRP A 181 -3.34 -7.99 -6.93
N LYS A 182 -3.52 -7.75 -5.62
CA LYS A 182 -4.80 -8.04 -4.97
C LYS A 182 -5.96 -7.18 -5.49
N PRO A 183 -5.80 -5.87 -5.76
CA PRO A 183 -6.89 -5.07 -6.33
C PRO A 183 -7.45 -5.64 -7.63
N LEU A 184 -6.56 -6.10 -8.53
CA LEU A 184 -6.93 -6.77 -9.78
C LEU A 184 -7.76 -8.02 -9.53
N LEU A 185 -7.31 -8.88 -8.61
CA LEU A 185 -8.02 -10.11 -8.27
C LEU A 185 -9.39 -9.82 -7.64
N TYR A 186 -9.48 -8.82 -6.78
CA TYR A 186 -10.74 -8.41 -6.16
C TYR A 186 -11.74 -7.95 -7.22
N GLU A 187 -11.30 -7.12 -8.17
CA GLU A 187 -12.17 -6.69 -9.28
C GLU A 187 -12.61 -7.88 -10.15
N LEU A 188 -11.71 -8.83 -10.43
CA LEU A 188 -12.04 -10.06 -11.17
C LEU A 188 -13.09 -10.92 -10.44
N LEU A 189 -13.07 -10.92 -9.11
CA LEU A 189 -14.05 -11.61 -8.27
C LEU A 189 -15.34 -10.80 -8.05
N GLY A 190 -15.44 -9.59 -8.60
CA GLY A 190 -16.61 -8.71 -8.48
C GLY A 190 -16.63 -7.83 -7.23
N PHE A 191 -15.52 -7.74 -6.50
CA PHE A 191 -15.37 -6.84 -5.36
C PHE A 191 -14.86 -5.46 -5.78
N LYS A 192 -15.20 -4.43 -4.99
CA LYS A 192 -14.67 -3.07 -5.16
C LYS A 192 -13.18 -3.04 -4.80
N LYS A 193 -12.33 -2.80 -5.79
CA LYS A 193 -10.87 -2.74 -5.61
C LYS A 193 -10.43 -1.57 -4.73
N GLU A 194 -11.23 -0.50 -4.71
CA GLU A 194 -10.95 0.76 -4.00
C GLU A 194 -10.77 0.47 -2.51
N ASN A 195 -11.60 -0.41 -1.94
CA ASN A 195 -11.50 -0.81 -0.53
C ASN A 195 -10.14 -1.45 -0.20
N VAL A 196 -9.60 -2.26 -1.12
CA VAL A 196 -8.30 -2.93 -0.92
C VAL A 196 -7.17 -1.92 -1.04
N ILE A 197 -7.24 -1.02 -2.01
CA ILE A 197 -6.26 0.05 -2.20
C ILE A 197 -6.23 0.96 -0.97
N THR A 198 -7.39 1.46 -0.54
CA THR A 198 -7.53 2.31 0.66
C THR A 198 -7.03 1.60 1.91
N LYS A 199 -7.30 0.29 2.07
CA LYS A 199 -6.73 -0.47 3.19
C LYS A 199 -5.21 -0.40 3.21
N TYR A 200 -4.55 -0.67 2.09
CA TYR A 200 -3.09 -0.66 2.02
C TYR A 200 -2.50 0.75 2.21
N GLU A 201 -3.14 1.78 1.68
CA GLU A 201 -2.75 3.18 1.89
C GLU A 201 -2.87 3.58 3.36
N LEU A 202 -3.97 3.21 4.03
CA LEU A 202 -4.16 3.47 5.45
C LEU A 202 -3.12 2.75 6.32
N GLU A 203 -2.75 1.50 5.97
CA GLU A 203 -1.69 0.76 6.65
C GLU A 203 -0.31 1.42 6.49
N GLU A 204 0.02 1.95 5.30
CA GLU A 204 1.27 2.70 5.10
C GLU A 204 1.26 4.03 5.85
N ASN A 205 0.14 4.77 5.83
CA ASN A 205 -0.01 6.01 6.58
C ASN A 205 0.12 5.80 8.09
N LYS A 206 -0.52 4.75 8.63
CA LYS A 206 -0.39 4.37 10.03
C LYS A 206 1.06 4.07 10.40
N LYS A 207 1.76 3.28 9.60
CA LYS A 207 3.19 3.00 9.84
C LYS A 207 4.06 4.25 9.81
N ALA A 208 3.78 5.19 8.90
CA ALA A 208 4.49 6.46 8.82
C ALA A 208 4.25 7.33 10.06
N GLN A 209 3.01 7.39 10.55
CA GLN A 209 2.67 8.10 11.79
C GLN A 209 3.33 7.45 13.02
N GLU A 210 3.28 6.13 13.15
CA GLU A 210 3.96 5.39 14.23
C GLU A 210 5.48 5.57 14.20
N LYS A 211 6.07 5.74 13.01
CA LYS A 211 7.51 6.04 12.88
C LYS A 211 7.81 7.45 13.38
N LYS A 212 7.01 8.44 12.98
CA LYS A 212 7.16 9.83 13.45
C LYS A 212 7.00 9.94 14.97
N ILE A 213 6.02 9.25 15.54
CA ILE A 213 5.83 9.21 17.00
C ILE A 213 7.10 8.69 17.67
N ARG A 214 7.65 7.56 17.20
CA ARG A 214 8.90 7.00 17.73
C ARG A 214 10.10 7.93 17.57
N GLU A 215 10.21 8.63 16.44
CA GLU A 215 11.28 9.61 16.22
C GLU A 215 11.18 10.77 17.22
N ILE A 216 9.98 11.30 17.46
CA ILE A 216 9.72 12.35 18.46
C ILE A 216 10.00 11.84 19.88
N GLU A 217 9.51 10.65 20.23
CA GLU A 217 9.77 10.03 21.54
C GLU A 217 11.27 9.89 21.82
N GLN A 218 12.06 9.52 20.81
CA GLN A 218 13.51 9.42 20.91
C GLN A 218 14.20 10.78 20.98
N GLU A 219 13.81 11.74 20.14
CA GLU A 219 14.42 13.08 20.08
C GLU A 219 14.22 13.86 21.38
N PHE A 220 13.01 13.79 21.94
CA PHE A 220 12.68 14.48 23.18
C PHE A 220 12.97 13.64 24.43
N SER A 221 13.55 12.44 24.28
CA SER A 221 13.75 11.48 25.38
C SER A 221 12.49 11.35 26.24
N ILE A 222 11.31 11.30 25.59
CA ILE A 222 10.02 11.23 26.28
C ILE A 222 9.91 9.84 26.89
N ASN A 223 10.45 9.72 28.09
CA ASN A 223 10.18 8.61 28.96
C ASN A 223 8.85 8.94 29.62
N THR A 224 7.80 8.18 29.33
CA THR A 224 6.48 8.38 29.94
C THR A 224 6.54 8.41 31.47
N GLU A 225 7.52 7.71 32.06
CA GLU A 225 7.85 7.79 33.48
C GLU A 225 8.33 9.17 33.96
N GLU A 226 9.01 9.95 33.11
CA GLU A 226 9.46 11.30 33.46
C GLU A 226 8.31 12.31 33.43
N ILE A 227 7.34 12.15 32.51
CA ILE A 227 6.13 12.97 32.47
C ILE A 227 5.32 12.78 33.76
N ASP A 228 5.11 11.54 34.18
CA ASP A 228 4.37 11.23 35.42
C ASP A 228 5.09 11.77 36.66
N LYS A 229 6.44 11.69 36.72
CA LYS A 229 7.25 12.29 37.78
C LYS A 229 7.14 13.82 37.81
N ILE A 230 7.21 14.47 36.65
CA ILE A 230 7.09 15.93 36.54
C ILE A 230 5.70 16.39 36.97
N ASN A 231 4.64 15.71 36.54
CA ASN A 231 3.27 16.03 36.97
C ASN A 231 3.11 15.85 38.49
N GLY A 232 3.69 14.80 39.07
CA GLY A 232 3.72 14.63 40.52
C GLY A 232 4.47 15.75 41.24
N LEU A 233 5.63 16.18 40.72
CA LEU A 233 6.39 17.31 41.27
C LEU A 233 5.63 18.64 41.19
N ILE A 234 4.92 18.89 40.07
CA ILE A 234 4.07 20.06 39.91
C ILE A 234 2.97 20.06 40.97
N GLN A 235 2.30 18.92 41.17
CA GLN A 235 1.24 18.80 42.16
C GLN A 235 1.74 19.06 43.59
N ILE A 236 2.90 18.50 43.96
CA ILE A 236 3.53 18.78 45.27
C ILE A 236 3.82 20.28 45.44
N LYS A 237 4.32 20.94 44.39
CA LYS A 237 4.63 22.38 44.43
C LYS A 237 3.38 23.25 44.50
N GLU A 238 2.28 22.84 43.89
CA GLU A 238 0.98 23.51 44.02
C GLU A 238 0.44 23.39 45.44
N ASP A 239 0.54 22.21 46.05
CA ASP A 239 0.12 21.99 47.44
C ASP A 239 0.95 22.83 48.43
N GLU A 240 2.29 22.86 48.26
CA GLU A 240 3.18 23.71 49.06
C GLU A 240 2.85 25.20 48.92
N LYS A 241 2.53 25.65 47.70
CA LYS A 241 2.09 27.03 47.42
C LYS A 241 0.80 27.33 48.18
N ILE A 242 -0.17 26.42 48.16
CA ILE A 242 -1.45 26.59 48.87
C ILE A 242 -1.22 26.67 50.38
N GLU A 243 -0.37 25.82 50.97
CA GLU A 243 -0.03 25.90 52.39
C GLU A 243 0.69 27.21 52.74
N THR A 244 1.60 27.67 51.90
CA THR A 244 2.31 28.94 52.10
C THR A 244 1.33 30.11 52.07
N ILE A 245 0.38 30.12 51.13
CA ILE A 245 -0.69 31.14 51.05
C ILE A 245 -1.54 31.12 52.33
N LYS A 246 -1.99 29.95 52.79
CA LYS A 246 -2.75 29.82 54.05
C LYS A 246 -1.96 30.36 55.25
N THR A 247 -0.66 30.10 55.27
CA THR A 247 0.22 30.56 56.35
C THR A 247 0.39 32.08 56.31
N ILE A 248 0.52 32.68 55.12
CA ILE A 248 0.56 34.13 54.92
C ILE A 248 -0.76 34.77 55.35
N ASP A 249 -1.89 34.19 54.95
CA ASP A 249 -3.22 34.67 55.33
C ASP A 249 -3.48 34.57 56.84
N MET A 250 -2.94 33.54 57.50
CA MET A 250 -2.98 33.41 58.96
C MET A 250 -2.05 34.41 59.67
N PHE A 251 -1.02 34.89 58.96
CA PHE A 251 -0.10 35.94 59.39
C PHE A 251 -0.68 37.35 59.19
N ASP A 252 -1.98 37.52 59.47
CA ASP A 252 -2.62 38.84 59.45
C ASP A 252 -2.24 39.64 60.71
N PHE A 253 -1.12 40.36 60.62
CA PHE A 253 -0.60 41.27 61.66
C PHE A 253 -1.63 42.31 62.10
N TYR A 254 -2.63 42.62 61.26
CA TYR A 254 -3.55 43.72 61.46
C TYR A 254 -4.42 43.57 62.72
N LEU A 255 -4.85 42.34 63.06
CA LEU A 255 -5.65 42.09 64.26
C LEU A 255 -4.80 42.15 65.54
N LYS A 256 -3.57 41.64 65.50
CA LYS A 256 -2.65 41.62 66.64
C LYS A 256 -2.12 43.02 66.95
N GLU A 257 -1.82 43.80 65.92
CA GLU A 257 -1.32 45.16 66.02
C GLU A 257 -2.39 46.15 66.53
N ARG A 258 -3.65 45.95 66.15
CA ARG A 258 -4.78 46.74 66.67
C ARG A 258 -5.05 46.48 68.15
N GLY A 259 -4.89 45.22 68.60
CA GLY A 259 -4.97 44.85 70.01
C GLY A 259 -3.85 45.48 70.84
N LEU A 260 -2.61 45.37 70.35
CA LEU A 260 -1.44 45.98 70.99
C LEU A 260 -1.55 47.50 71.10
N ASN A 261 -1.97 48.18 70.03
CA ASN A 261 -2.17 49.63 70.05
C ASN A 261 -3.25 50.05 71.04
N LYS A 262 -4.35 49.30 71.14
CA LYS A 262 -5.42 49.60 72.10
C LYS A 262 -4.95 49.42 73.54
N GLN A 263 -4.23 48.35 73.85
CA GLN A 263 -3.63 48.14 75.17
C GLN A 263 -2.64 49.23 75.53
N LEU A 264 -1.80 49.65 74.58
CA LEU A 264 -0.84 50.73 74.79
C LEU A 264 -1.56 52.06 75.10
N ILE A 265 -2.61 52.38 74.34
CA ILE A 265 -3.42 53.60 74.55
C ILE A 265 -4.09 53.57 75.92
N GLU A 266 -4.71 52.45 76.30
CA GLU A 266 -5.35 52.28 77.62
C GLU A 266 -4.34 52.45 78.77
N GLU A 267 -3.13 51.91 78.62
CA GLU A 267 -2.06 52.04 79.62
C GLU A 267 -1.57 53.50 79.75
N TYR A 268 -1.44 54.22 78.63
CA TYR A 268 -1.07 55.64 78.63
C TYR A 268 -2.19 56.52 79.18
N GLU A 269 -3.46 56.25 78.86
CA GLU A 269 -4.61 56.97 79.42
C GLU A 269 -4.68 56.77 80.95
N GLN A 270 -4.42 55.57 81.43
CA GLN A 270 -4.39 55.27 82.85
C GLN A 270 -3.26 56.02 83.57
N LYS A 271 -2.04 56.04 82.98
CA LYS A 271 -0.92 56.84 83.49
C LYS A 271 -1.22 58.35 83.48
N ILE A 272 -1.85 58.87 82.43
CA ILE A 272 -2.26 60.29 82.36
C ILE A 272 -3.31 60.59 83.43
N SER A 273 -4.27 59.70 83.65
CA SER A 273 -5.29 59.85 84.70
C SER A 273 -4.66 59.86 86.10
N GLU A 274 -3.74 58.95 86.40
CA GLU A 274 -3.02 58.90 87.67
C GLU A 274 -2.19 60.17 87.89
N LEU A 275 -1.48 60.65 86.85
CA LEU A 275 -0.73 61.91 86.90
C LEU A 275 -1.65 63.12 87.10
N ASN A 276 -2.78 63.21 86.38
CA ASN A 276 -3.74 64.30 86.56
C ASN A 276 -4.40 64.27 87.95
N THR A 277 -4.62 63.08 88.52
CA THR A 277 -5.15 62.94 89.88
C THR A 277 -4.13 63.41 90.92
N SER A 278 -2.84 63.06 90.74
CA SER A 278 -1.77 63.54 91.64
C SER A 278 -1.53 65.06 91.51
N VAL A 279 -1.61 65.62 90.30
CA VAL A 279 -1.51 67.07 90.06
C VAL A 279 -2.71 67.82 90.65
N ASN A 280 -3.95 67.33 90.47
CA ASN A 280 -5.14 67.95 91.05
C ASN A 280 -5.20 67.81 92.58
N ALA A 281 -4.67 66.72 93.15
CA ALA A 281 -4.47 66.58 94.59
C ALA A 281 -3.45 67.60 95.11
N SER A 282 -2.39 67.89 94.34
CA SER A 282 -1.39 68.92 94.69
C SER A 282 -1.95 70.35 94.59
N ILE A 283 -2.82 70.63 93.61
CA ILE A 283 -3.47 71.94 93.43
C ILE A 283 -4.58 72.20 94.48
N ARG A 284 -5.23 71.16 95.02
CA ARG A 284 -6.18 71.32 96.14
C ARG A 284 -5.51 71.72 97.46
N VAL A 285 -4.22 71.45 97.63
CA VAL A 285 -3.45 71.86 98.83
C VAL A 285 -3.01 73.32 98.75
N SER A 286 -2.93 73.92 97.56
CA SER A 286 -2.49 75.33 97.39
C SER A 286 -3.63 76.37 97.46
N HIS A 287 -4.89 75.96 97.58
CA HIS A 287 -6.05 76.89 97.69
C HIS A 287 -6.84 76.84 99.01
N LEU A 288 -6.27 76.23 100.06
CA LEU A 288 -6.88 76.18 101.41
C LEU A 288 -5.92 76.60 102.53
N VAL A 289 -5.25 77.75 102.41
CA VAL A 289 -4.68 78.56 103.51
C VAL A 289 -4.58 80.01 102.97
N PRO A 290 -4.92 81.12 103.68
CA PRO A 290 -4.92 81.29 105.15
C PRO A 290 -6.14 82.04 105.75
N LEU A 291 -6.29 81.98 107.08
CA LEU A 291 -6.21 83.16 107.96
C LEU A 291 -6.37 82.74 109.44
N CYS A 292 -5.42 83.25 110.25
CA CYS A 292 -5.20 83.11 111.70
C CYS A 292 -4.43 81.86 112.18
#